data_AF-S7RRP9-F1
#
_entry.id   AF-S7RRP9-F1
#
_cell.length_a   1.000
_cell.length_b   1.000
_cell.length_c   1.000
_cell.angle_alpha   90.00
_cell.angle_beta   90.00
_cell.angle_gamma   90.00
#
_symmetry.space_group_name_H-M   'P 1'
#
loop_
_entity.id
_entity.type
_entity.pdbx_description
1 polymer ?
#
loop_
_entity_poly.entity_id
_entity_poly.type
_entity_poly.pdbx_seq_one_letter_code
_entity_poly.pdbx_strand_id
1 'polypeptide(L)'
;MKDYDEVKRELEIMKYVEFGGMDQDEEDENQGMNGYMEENSLGLTLPSPNPKADKGEKDRGQSLEVLLASKNKRILDQLAKFRIDYAELEASLQRTQDELAHATSELEKQRALNERLENDLVQMDRHKSQGPDDAASAGELSRKESALAGLDLGRRTTSGDSPARTTPIPFTSSADTSILPIVTSQRDRFRQRNAELEEELRKQFQIISELRSEVKSLQADNLKLYEKVRYMQSYREEASRRHATSTLDPLPANGGVLNDDMSKYRTRYEEAMNPFEAFRGREAARAYGNLNPMERGVLGLTRAILGNRRARNAFIFYALALHMLVMYTTYECTTSGGTQLQKQPVPIAH
;
A
#
# COMPACT_ATOMS: atom_id res chain seq x y z
N MET A 1 22.54 -80.36 -23.17
CA MET A 1 21.39 -79.88 -23.98
C MET A 1 20.50 -78.94 -23.19
N LYS A 2 20.13 -79.24 -21.94
CA LYS A 2 19.40 -78.28 -21.07
C LYS A 2 20.17 -76.98 -20.80
N ASP A 3 21.49 -77.05 -20.66
CA ASP A 3 22.34 -75.87 -20.43
C ASP A 3 22.39 -74.90 -21.62
N TYR A 4 22.06 -75.35 -22.83
CA TYR A 4 22.01 -74.49 -24.01
C TYR A 4 20.68 -73.72 -24.10
N ASP A 5 19.59 -74.31 -23.61
CA ASP A 5 18.25 -73.71 -23.62
C ASP A 5 18.02 -72.75 -22.44
N GLU A 6 18.82 -72.87 -21.39
CA GLU A 6 18.84 -71.96 -20.24
C GLU A 6 19.67 -70.72 -20.56
N VAL A 7 20.90 -70.91 -21.07
CA VAL A 7 21.78 -69.83 -21.51
C VAL A 7 21.14 -69.02 -22.66
N LYS A 8 20.36 -69.64 -23.55
CA LYS A 8 19.61 -68.95 -24.60
C LYS A 8 18.46 -68.08 -24.06
N ARG A 9 17.79 -68.49 -22.97
CA ARG A 9 16.73 -67.69 -22.33
C ARG A 9 17.29 -66.53 -21.51
N GLU A 10 18.43 -66.73 -20.85
CA GLU A 10 19.12 -65.66 -20.12
C GLU A 10 19.68 -64.58 -21.05
N LEU A 11 20.16 -64.96 -22.25
CA LEU A 11 20.56 -63.99 -23.28
C LEU A 11 19.40 -63.24 -23.91
N GLU A 12 18.23 -63.86 -24.04
CA GLU A 12 17.02 -63.22 -24.58
C GLU A 12 16.37 -62.27 -23.55
N ILE A 13 16.50 -62.56 -22.26
CA ILE A 13 16.13 -61.67 -21.15
C ILE A 13 17.14 -60.52 -20.99
N MET A 14 18.45 -60.76 -21.09
CA MET A 14 19.46 -59.68 -21.12
C MET A 14 19.25 -58.75 -22.32
N LYS A 15 18.97 -59.29 -23.51
CA LYS A 15 18.67 -58.48 -24.71
C LYS A 15 17.43 -57.60 -24.55
N TYR A 16 16.46 -58.01 -23.73
CA TYR A 16 15.20 -57.28 -23.56
C TYR A 16 15.20 -56.35 -22.34
N VAL A 17 16.12 -56.55 -21.40
CA VAL A 17 16.37 -55.67 -20.24
C VAL A 17 17.39 -54.58 -20.59
N GLU A 18 18.44 -54.89 -21.36
CA GLU A 18 19.52 -53.96 -21.72
C GLU A 18 19.09 -52.93 -22.79
N PHE A 19 18.23 -53.31 -23.74
CA PHE A 19 17.58 -52.37 -24.69
C PHE A 19 16.16 -51.98 -24.25
N GLY A 20 15.78 -52.31 -23.01
CA GLY A 20 14.41 -52.23 -22.48
C GLY A 20 14.05 -50.96 -21.70
N GLY A 21 15.00 -50.08 -21.37
CA GLY A 21 14.70 -48.69 -21.00
C GLY A 21 15.42 -48.07 -19.79
N MET A 22 16.75 -48.21 -19.71
CA MET A 22 17.59 -47.44 -18.76
C MET A 22 18.36 -46.25 -19.38
N ASP A 23 18.20 -45.93 -20.68
CA ASP A 23 19.11 -44.98 -21.38
C ASP A 23 18.46 -43.68 -21.92
N GLN A 24 17.49 -43.09 -21.23
CA GLN A 24 17.04 -41.69 -21.47
C GLN A 24 15.91 -41.36 -20.46
N ASP A 25 16.00 -40.52 -19.43
CA ASP A 25 16.94 -39.47 -19.09
C ASP A 25 16.82 -39.24 -17.57
N GLU A 26 17.89 -39.50 -16.83
CA GLU A 26 18.18 -38.78 -15.59
C GLU A 26 19.01 -37.56 -15.97
N GLU A 27 18.40 -36.38 -16.07
CA GLU A 27 19.09 -35.12 -15.77
C GLU A 27 18.17 -34.22 -14.94
N ASP A 28 18.64 -33.93 -13.73
CA ASP A 28 18.41 -32.72 -12.93
C ASP A 28 17.10 -32.54 -12.13
N GLU A 29 17.13 -32.76 -10.79
CA GLU A 29 17.59 -31.73 -9.83
C GLU A 29 17.25 -32.06 -8.34
N ASN A 30 18.32 -32.15 -7.52
CA ASN A 30 18.50 -31.49 -6.20
C ASN A 30 17.76 -31.99 -4.92
N GLN A 31 18.52 -32.55 -3.96
CA GLN A 31 18.73 -32.06 -2.56
C GLN A 31 19.08 -33.17 -1.54
N GLY A 32 20.17 -32.97 -0.77
CA GLY A 32 20.14 -33.24 0.69
C GLY A 32 20.97 -34.38 1.30
N MET A 33 22.30 -34.21 1.37
CA MET A 33 23.08 -34.27 2.62
C MET A 33 22.88 -35.44 3.62
N ASN A 34 23.79 -36.44 3.60
CA ASN A 34 24.68 -36.87 4.71
C ASN A 34 25.16 -38.32 4.52
N GLY A 35 26.48 -38.50 4.40
CA GLY A 35 27.13 -39.80 4.52
C GLY A 35 27.44 -40.15 5.98
N TYR A 36 27.48 -41.45 6.29
CA TYR A 36 28.64 -42.18 6.84
C TYR A 36 28.26 -43.65 7.09
N MET A 37 29.03 -44.56 6.47
CA MET A 37 29.35 -45.96 6.86
C MET A 37 28.17 -46.95 6.96
N GLU A 38 28.20 -48.21 6.52
CA GLU A 38 29.21 -49.13 6.00
C GLU A 38 28.40 -50.42 5.69
N GLU A 39 28.64 -51.05 4.54
CA GLU A 39 28.62 -52.50 4.29
C GLU A 39 28.16 -52.85 2.87
N ASN A 40 28.84 -53.86 2.35
CA ASN A 40 29.04 -54.23 0.98
C ASN A 40 27.83 -54.99 0.37
N SER A 41 27.62 -54.80 -0.93
CA SER A 41 27.32 -55.86 -1.90
C SER A 41 26.19 -56.87 -1.60
N LEU A 42 25.03 -56.62 -2.19
CA LEU A 42 24.22 -57.60 -2.94
C LEU A 42 23.69 -58.84 -2.18
N GLY A 43 22.72 -58.64 -1.28
CA GLY A 43 21.98 -59.71 -0.60
C GLY A 43 20.91 -60.40 -1.46
N LEU A 44 21.32 -61.25 -2.42
CA LEU A 44 20.41 -62.07 -3.24
C LEU A 44 20.55 -63.56 -2.90
N THR A 45 19.56 -64.13 -2.19
CA THR A 45 19.41 -65.59 -2.02
C THR A 45 18.52 -66.16 -3.13
N LEU A 46 19.07 -67.05 -3.95
CA LEU A 46 18.38 -67.82 -5.00
C LEU A 46 17.84 -69.15 -4.43
N PRO A 47 16.55 -69.51 -4.64
CA PRO A 47 16.11 -70.90 -4.59
C PRO A 47 16.30 -71.64 -5.93
N SER A 48 16.89 -72.83 -5.85
CA SER A 48 17.24 -73.75 -6.96
C SER A 48 16.05 -74.29 -7.78
N PRO A 49 16.28 -74.77 -9.03
CA PRO A 49 15.21 -75.20 -9.93
C PRO A 49 14.87 -76.71 -9.85
N ASN A 50 13.57 -76.97 -9.69
CA ASN A 50 12.74 -78.10 -10.18
C ASN A 50 12.92 -79.54 -9.59
N PRO A 51 11.80 -80.25 -9.29
CA PRO A 51 11.03 -80.93 -10.34
C PRO A 51 9.52 -81.12 -10.04
N LYS A 52 8.62 -80.30 -10.61
CA LYS A 52 7.24 -80.69 -10.98
C LYS A 52 6.74 -79.81 -12.14
N ALA A 53 6.88 -80.33 -13.35
CA ALA A 53 6.64 -79.65 -14.62
C ALA A 53 5.15 -79.56 -15.04
N ASP A 54 4.24 -79.20 -14.12
CA ASP A 54 2.82 -79.00 -14.48
C ASP A 54 2.09 -77.89 -13.69
N LYS A 55 2.78 -77.23 -12.74
CA LYS A 55 2.24 -76.04 -12.02
C LYS A 55 2.95 -74.74 -12.36
N GLY A 56 4.11 -74.80 -13.02
CA GLY A 56 4.90 -73.62 -13.37
C GLY A 56 4.32 -72.78 -14.50
N GLU A 57 3.42 -73.31 -15.33
CA GLU A 57 2.88 -72.57 -16.48
C GLU A 57 1.84 -71.51 -16.07
N LYS A 58 1.07 -71.78 -15.00
CA LYS A 58 0.15 -70.78 -14.41
C LYS A 58 0.88 -69.68 -13.66
N ASP A 59 1.88 -70.00 -12.83
CA ASP A 59 2.67 -68.98 -12.11
C ASP A 59 3.54 -68.14 -13.07
N ARG A 60 3.99 -68.72 -14.20
CA ARG A 60 4.68 -67.99 -15.28
C ARG A 60 3.74 -67.13 -16.11
N GLY A 61 2.51 -67.59 -16.36
CA GLY A 61 1.45 -66.78 -16.96
C GLY A 61 1.10 -65.59 -16.08
N GLN A 62 0.96 -65.81 -14.77
CA GLN A 62 0.71 -64.75 -13.79
C GLN A 62 1.87 -63.76 -13.69
N SER A 63 3.14 -64.20 -13.74
CA SER A 63 4.27 -63.28 -13.71
C SER A 63 4.39 -62.44 -15.00
N LEU A 64 4.07 -63.01 -16.17
CA LEU A 64 4.00 -62.28 -17.44
C LEU A 64 2.82 -61.32 -17.49
N GLU A 65 1.64 -61.72 -17.02
CA GLU A 65 0.46 -60.87 -16.92
C GLU A 65 0.70 -59.69 -15.98
N VAL A 66 1.37 -59.91 -14.85
CA VAL A 66 1.77 -58.85 -13.91
C VAL A 66 2.78 -57.89 -14.54
N LEU A 67 3.75 -58.41 -15.30
CA LEU A 67 4.76 -57.57 -15.98
C LEU A 67 4.16 -56.77 -17.16
N LEU A 68 3.22 -57.36 -17.89
CA LEU A 68 2.47 -56.67 -18.94
C LEU A 68 1.53 -55.62 -18.35
N ALA A 69 0.89 -55.92 -17.22
CA ALA A 69 0.05 -54.97 -16.49
C ALA A 69 0.88 -53.80 -15.93
N SER A 70 2.08 -54.06 -15.41
CA SER A 70 2.97 -53.00 -14.91
C SER A 70 3.50 -52.12 -16.03
N LYS A 71 3.85 -52.69 -17.20
CA LYS A 71 4.24 -51.93 -18.39
C LYS A 71 3.07 -51.11 -18.94
N ASN A 72 1.87 -51.68 -19.03
CA ASN A 72 0.67 -50.96 -19.48
C ASN A 72 0.36 -49.80 -18.53
N LYS A 73 0.42 -50.03 -17.21
CA LYS A 73 0.31 -48.96 -16.21
C LYS A 73 1.36 -47.87 -16.42
N ARG A 74 2.63 -48.22 -16.61
CA ARG A 74 3.71 -47.26 -16.86
C ARG A 74 3.49 -46.45 -18.14
N ILE A 75 3.01 -47.08 -19.21
CA ILE A 75 2.65 -46.39 -20.47
C ILE A 75 1.48 -45.43 -20.24
N LEU A 76 0.46 -45.84 -19.49
CA LEU A 76 -0.67 -44.97 -19.14
C LEU A 76 -0.23 -43.77 -18.29
N ASP A 77 0.65 -43.99 -17.31
CA ASP A 77 1.22 -42.94 -16.47
C ASP A 77 2.07 -41.97 -17.30
N GLN A 78 2.90 -42.47 -18.21
CA GLN A 78 3.67 -41.64 -19.14
C GLN A 78 2.77 -40.85 -20.10
N LEU A 79 1.70 -41.46 -20.60
CA LEU A 79 0.73 -40.81 -21.47
C LEU A 79 -0.04 -39.72 -20.72
N ALA A 80 -0.37 -39.94 -19.44
CA ALA A 80 -0.96 -38.93 -18.58
C ALA A 80 0.02 -37.76 -18.34
N LYS A 81 1.31 -38.06 -18.08
CA LYS A 81 2.36 -37.04 -17.93
C LYS A 81 2.49 -36.19 -19.19
N PHE A 82 2.66 -36.82 -20.36
CA PHE A 82 2.76 -36.09 -21.63
C PHE A 82 1.52 -35.25 -21.95
N ARG A 83 0.32 -35.68 -21.54
CA ARG A 83 -0.90 -34.86 -21.69
C ARG A 83 -0.87 -33.62 -20.82
N ILE A 84 -0.40 -33.75 -19.57
CA ILE A 84 -0.27 -32.61 -18.66
C ILE A 84 0.79 -31.65 -19.20
N ASP A 85 1.97 -32.17 -19.56
CA ASP A 85 3.08 -31.37 -20.09
C ASP A 85 2.67 -30.63 -21.38
N TYR A 86 1.92 -31.30 -22.28
CA TYR A 86 1.40 -30.67 -23.48
C TYR A 86 0.38 -29.57 -23.16
N ALA A 87 -0.54 -29.81 -22.22
CA ALA A 87 -1.53 -28.81 -21.80
C ALA A 87 -0.88 -27.61 -21.12
N GLU A 88 0.17 -27.83 -20.31
CA GLU A 88 0.95 -26.76 -19.69
C GLU A 88 1.73 -25.97 -20.72
N LEU A 89 2.37 -26.66 -21.68
CA LEU A 89 3.10 -26.01 -22.77
C LEU A 89 2.14 -25.19 -23.65
N GLU A 90 0.97 -25.73 -24.00
CA GLU A 90 -0.07 -25.02 -24.75
C GLU A 90 -0.58 -23.78 -23.98
N ALA A 91 -0.82 -23.91 -22.68
CA ALA A 91 -1.18 -22.77 -21.82
C ALA A 91 -0.06 -21.73 -21.74
N SER A 92 1.21 -22.14 -21.69
CA SER A 92 2.36 -21.24 -21.69
C SER A 92 2.50 -20.49 -23.02
N LEU A 93 2.30 -21.19 -24.14
CA LEU A 93 2.32 -20.61 -25.48
C LEU A 93 1.20 -19.58 -25.61
N GLN A 94 -0.01 -19.92 -25.19
CA GLN A 94 -1.14 -19.00 -25.21
C GLN A 94 -0.88 -17.74 -24.37
N ARG A 95 -0.33 -17.88 -23.15
CA ARG A 95 0.06 -16.73 -22.31
C ARG A 95 1.09 -15.84 -23.00
N THR A 96 2.16 -16.42 -23.55
CA THR A 96 3.19 -15.63 -24.25
C THR A 96 2.64 -14.94 -25.51
N GLN A 97 1.70 -15.58 -26.21
CA GLN A 97 1.02 -15.00 -27.35
C GLN A 97 0.12 -13.83 -26.95
N ASP A 98 -0.62 -13.96 -25.84
CA ASP A 98 -1.45 -12.88 -25.27
C ASP A 98 -0.58 -11.70 -24.79
N GLU A 99 0.55 -11.98 -24.14
CA GLU A 99 1.52 -10.95 -23.73
C GLU A 99 2.12 -10.23 -24.94
N LEU A 100 2.45 -10.95 -26.02
CA LEU A 100 2.94 -10.37 -27.26
C LEU A 100 1.87 -9.52 -27.96
N ALA A 101 0.61 -9.98 -27.99
CA ALA A 101 -0.52 -9.20 -28.51
C ALA A 101 -0.74 -7.93 -27.69
N HIS A 102 -0.65 -8.01 -26.36
CA HIS A 102 -0.75 -6.85 -25.48
C HIS A 102 0.40 -5.86 -25.70
N ALA A 103 1.65 -6.34 -25.71
CA ALA A 103 2.84 -5.51 -25.91
C ALA A 103 2.84 -4.82 -27.29
N THR A 104 2.40 -5.52 -28.34
CA THR A 104 2.28 -4.93 -29.69
C THR A 104 1.19 -3.86 -29.75
N SER A 105 0.05 -4.05 -29.08
CA SER A 105 -1.00 -3.03 -28.97
C SER A 105 -0.52 -1.79 -28.21
N GLU A 106 0.19 -1.96 -27.09
CA GLU A 106 0.78 -0.84 -26.35
C GLU A 106 1.83 -0.09 -27.17
N LEU A 107 2.66 -0.81 -27.92
CA LEU A 107 3.65 -0.22 -28.81
C LEU A 107 2.99 0.57 -29.95
N GLU A 108 1.90 0.07 -30.52
CA GLU A 108 1.11 0.79 -31.53
C GLU A 108 0.48 2.07 -30.96
N LYS A 109 -0.09 2.01 -29.75
CA LYS A 109 -0.61 3.21 -29.05
C LYS A 109 0.50 4.23 -28.81
N GLN A 110 1.66 3.80 -28.33
CA GLN A 110 2.80 4.70 -28.11
C GLN A 110 3.31 5.31 -29.41
N ARG A 111 3.39 4.53 -30.50
CA ARG A 111 3.75 5.05 -31.82
C ARG A 111 2.74 6.09 -32.31
N ALA A 112 1.43 5.82 -32.19
CA ALA A 112 0.39 6.76 -32.59
C ALA A 112 0.44 8.06 -31.75
N LEU A 113 0.72 7.96 -30.45
CA LEU A 113 0.90 9.14 -29.59
C LEU A 113 2.16 9.93 -29.96
N ASN A 114 3.29 9.26 -30.21
CA ASN A 114 4.51 9.92 -30.66
C ASN A 114 4.30 10.61 -32.02
N GLU A 115 3.63 9.96 -32.98
CA GLU A 115 3.32 10.58 -34.26
C GLU A 115 2.43 11.82 -34.09
N ARG A 116 1.45 11.79 -33.16
CA ARG A 116 0.66 12.97 -32.82
C ARG A 116 1.52 14.09 -32.22
N LEU A 117 2.40 13.76 -31.28
CA LEU A 117 3.30 14.74 -30.67
C LEU A 117 4.29 15.32 -31.69
N GLU A 118 4.82 14.51 -32.61
CA GLU A 118 5.68 14.98 -33.70
C GLU A 118 4.90 15.92 -34.63
N ASN A 119 3.68 15.57 -35.01
CA ASN A 119 2.81 16.43 -35.82
C ASN A 119 2.46 17.74 -35.09
N ASP A 120 2.18 17.69 -33.79
CA ASP A 120 1.88 18.87 -32.98
C ASP A 120 3.12 19.76 -32.82
N LEU A 121 4.31 19.18 -32.62
CA LEU A 121 5.57 19.91 -32.59
C LEU A 121 5.88 20.57 -33.94
N VAL A 122 5.65 19.87 -35.05
CA VAL A 122 5.80 20.45 -36.40
C VAL A 122 4.79 21.58 -36.61
N GLN A 123 3.55 21.44 -36.14
CA GLN A 123 2.56 22.51 -36.19
C GLN A 123 2.95 23.71 -35.32
N MET A 124 3.50 23.49 -34.12
CA MET A 124 4.02 24.55 -33.26
C MET A 124 5.23 25.25 -33.87
N ASP A 125 6.14 24.51 -34.50
CA ASP A 125 7.31 25.09 -35.18
C ASP A 125 6.89 25.87 -36.44
N ARG A 126 5.90 25.38 -37.19
CA ARG A 126 5.25 26.11 -38.29
C ARG A 126 4.54 27.37 -37.79
N HIS A 127 3.81 27.31 -36.69
CA HIS A 127 3.16 28.49 -36.10
C HIS A 127 4.17 29.47 -35.49
N LYS A 128 5.33 29.01 -35.04
CA LYS A 128 6.44 29.86 -34.58
C LYS A 128 7.15 30.53 -35.76
N SER A 129 7.21 29.88 -36.92
CA SER A 129 7.78 30.44 -38.15
C SER A 129 6.78 31.23 -39.01
N GLN A 130 5.47 31.02 -38.84
CA GLN A 130 4.38 31.76 -39.49
C GLN A 130 3.62 32.71 -38.55
N GLY A 131 4.08 32.89 -37.31
CA GLY A 131 3.67 34.03 -36.49
C GLY A 131 3.89 35.32 -37.29
N PRO A 132 2.96 36.28 -37.23
CA PRO A 132 2.83 37.35 -38.21
C PRO A 132 4.16 38.06 -38.42
N ASP A 133 4.43 38.45 -39.68
CA ASP A 133 5.54 39.28 -40.13
C ASP A 133 5.64 40.59 -39.31
N ASP A 134 6.12 40.48 -38.08
CA ASP A 134 6.44 41.56 -37.17
C ASP A 134 7.91 41.41 -36.78
N ALA A 135 8.75 41.39 -37.83
CA ALA A 135 10.15 41.78 -37.76
C ALA A 135 10.36 43.22 -37.20
N ALA A 136 9.28 43.92 -36.84
CA ALA A 136 9.28 45.20 -36.14
C ALA A 136 9.31 45.10 -34.60
N SER A 137 8.94 43.97 -33.97
CA SER A 137 8.80 43.92 -32.50
C SER A 137 10.00 43.32 -31.74
N ALA A 138 10.88 42.57 -32.42
CA ALA A 138 12.17 42.15 -31.83
C ALA A 138 13.13 43.35 -31.61
N GLY A 139 12.91 44.46 -32.31
CA GLY A 139 13.65 45.71 -32.12
C GLY A 139 13.18 46.54 -30.92
N GLU A 140 12.00 46.30 -30.35
CA GLU A 140 11.41 47.19 -29.33
C GLU A 140 11.81 46.80 -27.89
N LEU A 141 12.11 45.53 -27.63
CA LEU A 141 12.66 45.09 -26.34
C LEU A 141 14.15 45.44 -26.20
N SER A 142 14.91 45.40 -27.30
CA SER A 142 16.30 45.89 -27.34
C SER A 142 16.38 47.42 -27.26
N ARG A 143 15.40 48.14 -27.82
CA ARG A 143 15.31 49.61 -27.75
C ARG A 143 14.88 50.12 -26.36
N LYS A 144 14.14 49.35 -25.56
CA LYS A 144 13.79 49.70 -24.16
C LYS A 144 14.95 49.57 -23.18
N GLU A 145 15.87 48.62 -23.36
CA GLU A 145 17.13 48.60 -22.59
C GLU A 145 18.07 49.75 -23.00
N SER A 146 18.15 50.08 -24.29
CA SER A 146 18.99 51.19 -24.77
C SER A 146 18.46 52.57 -24.38
N ALA A 147 17.13 52.75 -24.23
CA ALA A 147 16.52 54.00 -23.78
C ALA A 147 16.69 54.27 -22.26
N LEU A 148 17.02 53.25 -21.46
CA LEU A 148 17.35 53.40 -20.04
C LEU A 148 18.85 53.66 -19.79
N ALA A 149 19.70 53.38 -20.78
CA ALA A 149 21.14 53.64 -20.70
C ALA A 149 21.53 55.10 -21.00
N GLY A 150 20.60 55.94 -21.49
CA GLY A 150 20.86 57.30 -21.96
C GLY A 150 20.47 58.45 -21.02
N LEU A 151 19.96 58.17 -19.82
CA LEU A 151 19.57 59.21 -18.85
C LEU A 151 20.69 59.46 -17.83
N ASP A 152 21.77 60.09 -18.30
CA ASP A 152 22.64 60.90 -17.44
C ASP A 152 21.84 62.11 -16.95
N LEU A 153 21.30 62.02 -15.73
CA LEU A 153 20.70 63.13 -15.01
C LEU A 153 21.37 63.29 -13.64
N GLY A 154 22.55 63.90 -13.66
CA GLY A 154 22.88 65.00 -12.75
C GLY A 154 22.86 64.73 -11.24
N ARG A 155 24.05 64.44 -10.70
CA ARG A 155 24.68 65.22 -9.61
C ARG A 155 23.80 65.55 -8.39
N ARG A 156 24.05 64.84 -7.28
CA ARG A 156 24.27 65.50 -5.99
C ARG A 156 25.27 64.73 -5.12
N THR A 157 26.39 65.40 -4.90
CA THR A 157 27.46 65.16 -3.93
C THR A 157 26.94 64.90 -2.52
N THR A 158 27.41 63.83 -1.87
CA THR A 158 27.88 63.84 -0.46
C THR A 158 28.60 62.52 -0.13
N SER A 159 29.93 62.62 0.02
CA SER A 159 30.70 62.04 1.14
C SER A 159 30.57 60.54 1.46
N GLY A 160 31.64 59.77 1.19
CA GLY A 160 31.76 58.40 1.72
C GLY A 160 32.98 57.66 1.16
N ASP A 161 34.13 57.96 1.76
CA ASP A 161 35.47 57.41 1.52
C ASP A 161 35.55 55.87 1.61
N SER A 162 36.15 55.21 0.62
CA SER A 162 36.83 53.90 0.72
C SER A 162 37.50 53.48 -0.61
N PRO A 163 38.84 53.39 -0.69
CA PRO A 163 39.54 52.99 -1.92
C PRO A 163 39.85 51.50 -1.89
N ALA A 164 39.09 50.68 -2.62
CA ALA A 164 39.43 49.29 -2.88
C ALA A 164 39.80 49.07 -4.36
N ARG A 165 41.11 49.16 -4.59
CA ARG A 165 41.92 48.43 -5.58
C ARG A 165 41.27 48.04 -6.92
N THR A 166 41.72 48.77 -7.93
CA THR A 166 41.89 48.36 -9.32
C THR A 166 42.57 46.99 -9.47
N THR A 167 41.92 46.05 -10.17
CA THR A 167 42.52 45.10 -11.14
C THR A 167 41.38 44.38 -11.89
N PRO A 168 41.07 44.73 -13.15
CA PRO A 168 40.25 43.88 -14.01
C PRO A 168 41.11 42.74 -14.56
N ILE A 169 40.88 41.52 -14.08
CA ILE A 169 41.42 40.30 -14.69
C ILE A 169 40.54 39.98 -15.91
N PRO A 170 41.09 39.76 -17.11
CA PRO A 170 40.30 39.45 -18.30
C PRO A 170 39.88 37.98 -18.25
N PHE A 171 38.70 37.69 -17.71
CA PHE A 171 38.05 36.41 -17.96
C PHE A 171 37.33 36.46 -19.31
N THR A 172 37.59 35.43 -20.11
CA THR A 172 37.19 35.26 -21.49
C THR A 172 35.68 35.30 -21.69
N SER A 173 35.21 36.26 -22.48
CA SER A 173 33.79 36.55 -22.78
C SER A 173 33.10 35.49 -23.67
N SER A 174 33.69 34.31 -23.84
CA SER A 174 33.17 33.21 -24.69
C SER A 174 32.30 32.20 -23.94
N ALA A 175 32.32 32.21 -22.59
CA ALA A 175 31.49 31.32 -21.77
C ALA A 175 30.07 31.87 -21.53
N ASP A 176 29.91 33.20 -21.56
CA ASP A 176 28.61 33.86 -21.33
C ASP A 176 27.61 33.61 -22.46
N THR A 177 28.07 33.38 -23.70
CA THR A 177 27.21 33.03 -24.83
C THR A 177 26.78 31.56 -24.84
N SER A 178 27.54 30.65 -24.20
CA SER A 178 27.21 29.21 -24.14
C SER A 178 26.43 28.80 -22.88
N ILE A 179 26.53 29.56 -21.78
CA ILE A 179 25.85 29.22 -20.52
C ILE A 179 24.37 29.60 -20.51
N LEU A 180 24.00 30.71 -21.16
CA LEU A 180 22.61 31.16 -21.27
C LEU A 180 21.67 30.14 -21.95
N PRO A 181 22.01 29.49 -23.07
CA PRO A 181 21.14 28.46 -23.66
C PRO A 181 20.99 27.23 -22.74
N ILE A 182 22.04 26.86 -22.00
CA ILE A 182 21.99 25.76 -21.03
C ILE A 182 21.05 26.11 -19.87
N VAL A 183 21.21 27.29 -19.27
CA VAL A 183 20.35 27.78 -18.18
C VAL A 183 18.91 27.96 -18.65
N THR A 184 18.70 28.43 -19.89
CA THR A 184 17.37 28.54 -20.50
C THR A 184 16.72 27.16 -20.64
N SER A 185 17.45 26.16 -21.15
CA SER A 185 16.95 24.79 -21.28
C SER A 185 16.63 24.15 -19.92
N GLN A 186 17.46 24.41 -18.89
CA GLN A 186 17.22 23.92 -17.54
C GLN A 186 15.97 24.58 -16.94
N ARG A 187 15.84 25.90 -17.04
CA ARG A 187 14.65 26.63 -16.61
C ARG A 187 13.40 26.09 -17.29
N ASP A 188 13.46 25.82 -18.58
CA ASP A 188 12.30 25.34 -19.34
C ASP A 188 11.94 23.90 -18.94
N ARG A 189 12.94 23.04 -18.68
CA ARG A 189 12.72 21.70 -18.08
C ARG A 189 12.09 21.78 -16.69
N PHE A 190 12.55 22.71 -15.84
CA PHE A 190 11.94 22.92 -14.52
C PHE A 190 10.51 23.46 -14.62
N ARG A 191 10.24 24.35 -15.56
CA ARG A 191 8.88 24.84 -15.83
C ARG A 191 7.97 23.73 -16.33
N GLN A 192 8.45 22.90 -17.25
CA GLN A 192 7.71 21.73 -17.72
C GLN A 192 7.39 20.77 -16.57
N ARG A 193 8.39 20.38 -15.78
CA ARG A 193 8.19 19.49 -14.63
C ARG A 193 7.25 20.11 -13.58
N ASN A 194 7.33 21.42 -13.34
CA ASN A 194 6.39 22.10 -12.45
C ASN A 194 4.96 22.07 -13.01
N ALA A 195 4.78 22.29 -14.32
CA ALA A 195 3.46 22.20 -14.95
C ALA A 195 2.88 20.77 -14.88
N GLU A 196 3.71 19.75 -15.12
CA GLU A 196 3.32 18.34 -14.96
C GLU A 196 2.93 18.01 -13.50
N LEU A 197 3.71 18.49 -12.52
CA LEU A 197 3.39 18.31 -11.11
C LEU A 197 2.11 19.05 -10.70
N GLU A 198 1.86 20.24 -11.22
CA GLU A 198 0.61 20.96 -11.00
C GLU A 198 -0.58 20.24 -11.63
N GLU A 199 -0.42 19.65 -12.81
CA GLU A 199 -1.46 18.86 -13.45
C GLU A 199 -1.77 17.58 -12.67
N GLU A 200 -0.73 16.87 -12.23
CA GLU A 200 -0.88 15.67 -11.39
C GLU A 200 -1.57 16.01 -10.06
N LEU A 201 -1.21 17.15 -9.44
CA LEU A 201 -1.90 17.65 -8.25
C LEU A 201 -3.39 17.89 -8.51
N ARG A 202 -3.74 18.53 -9.64
CA ARG A 202 -5.16 18.76 -10.03
C ARG A 202 -5.89 17.44 -10.26
N LYS A 203 -5.25 16.45 -10.91
CA LYS A 203 -5.81 15.09 -11.11
C LYS A 203 -6.09 14.41 -9.77
N GLN A 204 -5.12 14.43 -8.85
CA GLN A 204 -5.30 13.86 -7.52
C GLN A 204 -6.44 14.53 -6.74
N PHE A 205 -6.55 15.86 -6.80
CA PHE A 205 -7.68 16.56 -6.20
C PHE A 205 -9.02 16.16 -6.80
N GLN A 206 -9.10 15.96 -8.12
CA GLN A 206 -10.30 15.49 -8.79
C GLN A 206 -10.68 14.07 -8.33
N ILE A 207 -9.72 13.14 -8.29
CA ILE A 207 -9.92 11.76 -7.82
C ILE A 207 -10.38 11.76 -6.36
N ILE A 208 -9.76 12.56 -5.49
CA ILE A 208 -10.17 12.68 -4.08
C ILE A 208 -11.60 13.21 -3.97
N SER A 209 -11.97 14.19 -4.80
CA SER A 209 -13.33 14.74 -4.83
C SER A 209 -14.35 13.67 -5.26
N GLU A 210 -14.03 12.92 -6.31
CA GLU A 210 -14.84 11.82 -6.84
C GLU A 210 -15.02 10.70 -5.81
N LEU A 211 -13.93 10.16 -5.23
CA LEU A 211 -14.01 9.15 -4.16
C LEU A 211 -14.81 9.65 -2.96
N ARG A 212 -14.66 10.92 -2.57
CA ARG A 212 -15.47 11.49 -1.48
C ARG A 212 -16.96 11.54 -1.82
N SER A 213 -17.31 11.80 -3.08
CA SER A 213 -18.69 11.78 -3.55
C SER A 213 -19.25 10.36 -3.60
N GLU A 214 -18.46 9.39 -4.06
CA GLU A 214 -18.81 7.98 -4.10
C GLU A 214 -19.02 7.41 -2.69
N VAL A 215 -18.11 7.70 -1.76
CA VAL A 215 -18.25 7.30 -0.35
C VAL A 215 -19.53 7.87 0.25
N LYS A 216 -19.90 9.12 -0.06
CA LYS A 216 -21.17 9.70 0.39
C LYS A 216 -22.37 8.98 -0.24
N SER A 217 -22.31 8.64 -1.52
CA SER A 217 -23.35 7.89 -2.22
C SER A 217 -23.54 6.50 -1.61
N LEU A 218 -22.45 5.74 -1.46
CA LEU A 218 -22.45 4.40 -0.86
C LEU A 218 -22.96 4.44 0.59
N GLN A 219 -22.57 5.45 1.38
CA GLN A 219 -23.09 5.63 2.73
C GLN A 219 -24.60 5.87 2.74
N ALA A 220 -25.12 6.68 1.81
CA ALA A 220 -26.56 6.92 1.68
C ALA A 220 -27.31 5.66 1.24
N ASP A 221 -26.76 4.89 0.30
CA ASP A 221 -27.39 3.67 -0.19
C ASP A 221 -27.34 2.53 0.84
N ASN A 222 -26.23 2.39 1.58
CA ASN A 222 -26.14 1.47 2.71
C ASN A 222 -27.16 1.81 3.81
N LEU A 223 -27.41 3.10 4.07
CA LEU A 223 -28.43 3.53 5.01
C LEU A 223 -29.84 3.17 4.52
N LYS A 224 -30.17 3.42 3.24
CA LYS A 224 -31.45 3.01 2.65
C LYS A 224 -31.64 1.48 2.67
N LEU A 225 -30.57 0.72 2.46
CA LEU A 225 -30.62 -0.74 2.54
C LEU A 225 -30.88 -1.18 3.98
N TYR A 226 -30.20 -0.58 4.95
CA TYR A 226 -30.44 -0.79 6.37
C TYR A 226 -31.90 -0.49 6.74
N GLU A 227 -32.44 0.64 6.28
CA GLU A 227 -33.86 1.00 6.42
C GLU A 227 -34.77 -0.10 5.89
N LYS A 228 -34.57 -0.54 4.64
CA LYS A 228 -35.38 -1.60 4.01
C LYS A 228 -35.31 -2.91 4.79
N VAL A 229 -34.12 -3.33 5.20
CA VAL A 229 -33.93 -4.54 6.03
C VAL A 229 -34.66 -4.38 7.36
N ARG A 230 -34.56 -3.21 8.01
CA ARG A 230 -35.26 -2.92 9.26
C ARG A 230 -36.78 -2.92 9.09
N TYR A 231 -37.30 -2.35 8.01
CA TYR A 231 -38.72 -2.42 7.67
C TYR A 231 -39.14 -3.88 7.49
N MET A 232 -38.43 -4.68 6.69
CA MET A 232 -38.74 -6.11 6.50
C MET A 232 -38.66 -6.91 7.81
N GLN A 233 -37.67 -6.63 8.66
CA GLN A 233 -37.56 -7.25 9.98
C GLN A 233 -38.74 -6.88 10.87
N SER A 234 -39.19 -5.62 10.87
CA SER A 234 -40.36 -5.19 11.65
C SER A 234 -41.65 -5.88 11.18
N TYR A 235 -41.84 -6.07 9.86
CA TYR A 235 -42.95 -6.85 9.33
C TYR A 235 -42.86 -8.34 9.67
N ARG A 236 -41.65 -8.93 9.61
CA ARG A 236 -41.42 -10.32 10.04
C ARG A 236 -41.66 -10.47 11.54
N GLU A 237 -41.20 -9.56 12.37
CA GLU A 237 -41.41 -9.59 13.81
C GLU A 237 -42.90 -9.43 14.14
N GLU A 238 -43.63 -8.54 13.46
CA GLU A 238 -45.08 -8.40 13.60
C GLU A 238 -45.83 -9.68 13.15
N ALA A 239 -45.40 -10.30 12.05
CA ALA A 239 -45.94 -11.58 11.59
C ALA A 239 -45.60 -12.74 12.56
N SER A 240 -44.37 -12.74 13.09
CA SER A 240 -43.91 -13.69 14.11
C SER A 240 -44.62 -13.49 15.44
N ARG A 241 -44.93 -12.26 15.87
CA ARG A 241 -45.74 -11.99 17.07
C ARG A 241 -47.17 -12.49 16.93
N ARG A 242 -47.71 -12.54 15.70
CA ARG A 242 -49.00 -13.18 15.40
C ARG A 242 -48.93 -14.72 15.34
N HIS A 243 -47.74 -15.29 15.15
CA HIS A 243 -47.47 -16.74 15.13
C HIS A 243 -46.67 -17.26 16.34
N ALA A 244 -46.37 -16.41 17.34
CA ALA A 244 -45.53 -16.70 18.50
C ALA A 244 -46.23 -17.56 19.58
N THR A 245 -47.15 -18.43 19.16
CA THR A 245 -47.63 -19.54 20.01
C THR A 245 -46.99 -20.87 19.63
N SER A 246 -46.14 -20.93 18.60
CA SER A 246 -45.46 -22.17 18.24
C SER A 246 -44.09 -21.90 17.63
N THR A 247 -43.11 -22.71 18.02
CA THR A 247 -41.72 -22.79 17.51
C THR A 247 -40.69 -21.86 18.19
N LEU A 248 -40.22 -22.33 19.35
CA LEU A 248 -38.89 -22.04 19.88
C LEU A 248 -37.85 -22.73 18.98
N ASP A 249 -37.14 -21.95 18.15
CA ASP A 249 -35.86 -22.39 17.58
C ASP A 249 -34.94 -21.18 17.37
N PRO A 250 -34.00 -20.89 18.30
CA PRO A 250 -33.01 -19.84 18.10
C PRO A 250 -31.80 -20.44 17.38
N LEU A 251 -31.73 -20.22 16.06
CA LEU A 251 -30.52 -20.52 15.29
C LEU A 251 -29.30 -19.74 15.85
N PRO A 252 -28.10 -20.34 15.85
CA PRO A 252 -26.91 -19.72 16.41
C PRO A 252 -26.44 -18.54 15.54
N ALA A 253 -26.34 -17.36 16.16
CA ALA A 253 -25.87 -16.13 15.54
C ALA A 253 -24.37 -16.20 15.21
N ASN A 254 -24.04 -16.64 14.02
CA ASN A 254 -22.68 -16.52 13.46
C ASN A 254 -22.47 -15.08 12.91
N GLY A 255 -22.45 -14.07 13.79
CA GLY A 255 -22.69 -12.67 13.42
C GLY A 255 -21.68 -11.62 13.92
N GLY A 256 -20.51 -11.99 14.43
CA GLY A 256 -19.59 -11.02 15.07
C GLY A 256 -19.20 -9.80 14.22
N VAL A 257 -18.97 -10.00 12.92
CA VAL A 257 -18.54 -8.92 12.00
C VAL A 257 -19.73 -8.17 11.40
N LEU A 258 -20.78 -8.89 11.01
CA LEU A 258 -22.01 -8.28 10.47
C LEU A 258 -22.74 -7.42 11.50
N ASN A 259 -22.68 -7.80 12.78
CA ASN A 259 -23.30 -7.02 13.85
C ASN A 259 -22.60 -5.68 14.07
N ASP A 260 -21.28 -5.57 13.87
CA ASP A 260 -20.55 -4.32 14.08
C ASP A 260 -20.89 -3.28 12.99
N ASP A 261 -20.82 -3.68 11.72
CA ASP A 261 -21.25 -2.84 10.60
C ASP A 261 -22.75 -2.46 10.72
N MET A 262 -23.60 -3.45 11.05
CA MET A 262 -25.02 -3.22 11.30
C MET A 262 -25.25 -2.24 12.46
N SER A 263 -24.45 -2.31 13.52
CA SER A 263 -24.54 -1.41 14.67
C SER A 263 -24.17 0.03 14.30
N LYS A 264 -23.14 0.21 13.45
CA LYS A 264 -22.74 1.53 12.94
C LYS A 264 -23.81 2.16 12.07
N TYR A 265 -24.42 1.40 11.16
CA TYR A 265 -25.53 1.91 10.33
C TYR A 265 -26.79 2.12 11.16
N ARG A 266 -27.03 1.31 12.19
CA ARG A 266 -28.10 1.52 13.17
C ARG A 266 -27.96 2.83 13.91
N THR A 267 -26.78 3.14 14.46
CA THR A 267 -26.55 4.41 15.15
C THR A 267 -26.74 5.59 14.20
N ARG A 268 -26.21 5.52 12.98
CA ARG A 268 -26.41 6.58 11.96
C ARG A 268 -27.87 6.75 11.56
N TYR A 269 -28.62 5.65 11.47
CA TYR A 269 -30.06 5.69 11.20
C TYR A 269 -30.85 6.29 12.37
N GLU A 270 -30.56 5.87 13.60
CA GLU A 270 -31.20 6.42 14.80
C GLU A 270 -30.92 7.92 14.94
N GLU A 271 -29.69 8.36 14.67
CA GLU A 271 -29.32 9.79 14.65
C GLU A 271 -30.05 10.57 13.55
N ALA A 272 -30.15 10.01 12.34
CA ALA A 272 -30.85 10.65 11.22
C ALA A 272 -32.38 10.69 11.42
N MET A 273 -32.94 9.66 12.07
CA MET A 273 -34.38 9.51 12.26
C MET A 273 -34.88 10.17 13.56
N ASN A 274 -34.00 10.52 14.51
CA ASN A 274 -34.38 11.13 15.77
C ASN A 274 -34.52 12.66 15.65
N PRO A 275 -35.75 13.21 15.59
CA PRO A 275 -35.97 14.65 15.44
C PRO A 275 -35.46 15.46 16.65
N PHE A 276 -35.22 14.81 17.80
CA PHE A 276 -34.80 15.47 19.02
C PHE A 276 -33.28 15.56 19.18
N GLU A 277 -32.49 14.82 18.40
CA GLU A 277 -31.02 14.90 18.49
C GLU A 277 -30.49 16.17 17.83
N ALA A 278 -31.02 16.52 16.65
CA ALA A 278 -30.77 17.81 16.02
C ALA A 278 -31.24 18.99 16.90
N PHE A 279 -32.31 18.79 17.67
CA PHE A 279 -32.80 19.78 18.63
C PHE A 279 -31.88 19.89 19.86
N ARG A 280 -31.50 18.77 20.48
CA ARG A 280 -30.54 18.75 21.60
C ARG A 280 -29.18 19.30 21.22
N GLY A 281 -28.70 19.04 20.00
CA GLY A 281 -27.46 19.61 19.48
C GLY A 281 -27.55 21.13 19.32
N ARG A 282 -28.65 21.65 18.76
CA ARG A 282 -28.89 23.10 18.63
C ARG A 282 -29.15 23.78 19.96
N GLU A 283 -29.87 23.15 20.86
CA GLU A 283 -30.15 23.66 22.20
C GLU A 283 -28.89 23.66 23.06
N ALA A 284 -28.07 22.60 22.99
CA ALA A 284 -26.75 22.58 23.61
C ALA A 284 -25.84 23.65 23.02
N ALA A 285 -25.80 23.81 21.69
CA ALA A 285 -25.01 24.87 21.03
C ALA A 285 -25.49 26.29 21.41
N ARG A 286 -26.81 26.49 21.55
CA ARG A 286 -27.40 27.75 22.00
C ARG A 286 -27.14 27.99 23.49
N ALA A 287 -27.19 26.95 24.31
CA ALA A 287 -26.77 27.01 25.71
C ALA A 287 -25.29 27.39 25.81
N TYR A 288 -24.39 26.78 25.02
CA TYR A 288 -22.98 27.19 24.94
C TYR A 288 -22.80 28.61 24.41
N GLY A 289 -23.68 29.08 23.53
CA GLY A 289 -23.70 30.43 22.99
C GLY A 289 -24.13 31.49 24.00
N ASN A 290 -25.03 31.12 24.92
CA ASN A 290 -25.59 32.01 25.94
C ASN A 290 -24.79 32.04 27.26
N LEU A 291 -23.71 31.26 27.38
CA LEU A 291 -22.84 31.28 28.54
C LEU A 291 -21.92 32.51 28.50
N ASN A 292 -21.59 33.02 29.69
CA ASN A 292 -20.73 34.19 29.85
C ASN A 292 -19.36 33.92 29.18
N PRO A 293 -18.77 34.86 28.43
CA PRO A 293 -17.45 34.68 27.79
C PRO A 293 -16.36 34.12 28.73
N MET A 294 -16.40 34.46 30.02
CA MET A 294 -15.50 33.90 31.03
C MET A 294 -15.77 32.41 31.32
N GLU A 295 -17.05 32.01 31.38
CA GLU A 295 -17.46 30.60 31.52
C GLU A 295 -17.11 29.79 30.28
N ARG A 296 -17.17 30.38 29.07
CA ARG A 296 -16.73 29.72 27.83
C ARG A 296 -15.22 29.46 27.84
N GLY A 297 -14.44 30.40 28.35
CA GLY A 297 -13.00 30.21 28.58
C GLY A 297 -12.72 29.07 29.56
N VAL A 298 -13.43 29.03 30.69
CA VAL A 298 -13.29 27.99 31.71
C VAL A 298 -13.76 26.62 31.19
N LEU A 299 -14.85 26.53 30.43
CA LEU A 299 -15.33 25.28 29.85
C LEU A 299 -14.40 24.78 28.75
N GLY A 300 -13.85 25.67 27.93
CA GLY A 300 -12.82 25.34 26.95
C GLY A 300 -11.56 24.80 27.63
N LEU A 301 -11.10 25.46 28.69
CA LEU A 301 -9.95 25.05 29.47
C LEU A 301 -10.18 23.69 30.16
N THR A 302 -11.33 23.52 30.81
CA THR A 302 -11.72 22.25 31.47
C THR A 302 -11.81 21.11 30.45
N ARG A 303 -12.38 21.34 29.27
CA ARG A 303 -12.41 20.34 28.19
C ARG A 303 -11.03 20.03 27.63
N ALA A 304 -10.16 21.03 27.47
CA ALA A 304 -8.79 20.81 26.99
C ALA A 304 -7.98 19.98 27.99
N ILE A 305 -8.19 20.22 29.29
CA ILE A 305 -7.55 19.46 30.37
C ILE A 305 -8.10 18.02 30.43
N LEU A 306 -9.42 17.82 30.33
CA LEU A 306 -10.05 16.49 30.38
C LEU A 306 -9.87 15.67 29.09
N GLY A 307 -9.80 16.32 27.93
CA GLY A 307 -9.70 15.67 26.63
C GLY A 307 -8.31 15.10 26.33
N ASN A 308 -7.25 15.68 26.91
CA ASN A 308 -5.88 15.27 26.65
C ASN A 308 -5.27 14.49 27.83
N ARG A 309 -4.84 13.24 27.58
CA ARG A 309 -4.21 12.37 28.60
C ARG A 309 -3.00 13.03 29.27
N ARG A 310 -2.20 13.80 28.52
CA ARG A 310 -1.04 14.52 29.06
C ARG A 310 -1.44 15.71 29.93
N ALA A 311 -2.48 16.45 29.54
CA ALA A 311 -2.99 17.60 30.30
C ALA A 311 -3.59 17.15 31.64
N ARG A 312 -4.29 16.02 31.66
CA ARG A 312 -4.78 15.40 32.90
C ARG A 312 -3.65 15.08 33.87
N ASN A 313 -2.57 14.44 33.41
CA ASN A 313 -1.42 14.10 34.26
C ASN A 313 -0.69 15.36 34.75
N ALA A 314 -0.53 16.38 33.89
CA ALA A 314 0.06 17.65 34.27
C ALA A 314 -0.76 18.40 35.33
N PHE A 315 -2.09 18.37 35.23
CA PHE A 315 -3.00 18.95 36.22
C PHE A 315 -2.88 18.24 37.58
N ILE A 316 -2.83 16.91 37.59
CA ILE A 316 -2.65 16.13 38.82
C ILE A 316 -1.29 16.47 39.48
N PHE A 317 -0.22 16.53 38.70
CA PHE A 317 1.10 16.90 39.21
C PHE A 317 1.14 18.34 39.76
N TYR A 318 0.53 19.28 39.03
CA TYR A 318 0.39 20.66 39.47
C TYR A 318 -0.38 20.78 40.79
N ALA A 319 -1.52 20.07 40.92
CA ALA A 319 -2.31 20.04 42.14
C ALA A 319 -1.51 19.45 43.32
N LEU A 320 -0.76 18.37 43.09
CA LEU A 320 0.08 17.74 44.11
C LEU A 320 1.22 18.66 44.54
N ALA A 321 1.91 19.31 43.60
CA ALA A 321 2.96 20.28 43.88
C ALA A 321 2.42 21.48 44.68
N LEU A 322 1.23 21.98 44.34
CA LEU A 322 0.57 23.05 45.09
C LEU A 322 0.26 22.61 46.53
N HIS A 323 -0.26 21.40 46.72
CA HIS A 323 -0.52 20.86 48.08
C HIS A 323 0.78 20.69 48.89
N MET A 324 1.85 20.18 48.26
CA MET A 324 3.17 20.08 48.90
C MET A 324 3.71 21.45 49.28
N LEU A 325 3.54 22.46 48.41
CA LEU A 325 3.96 23.83 48.68
C LEU A 325 3.18 24.45 49.83
N VAL A 326 1.84 24.27 49.88
CA VAL A 326 1.01 24.77 50.97
C VAL A 326 1.33 24.05 52.29
N MET A 327 1.56 22.73 52.27
CA MET A 327 2.06 22.01 53.44
C MET A 327 3.42 22.54 53.89
N TYR A 328 4.33 22.80 52.96
CA TYR A 328 5.65 23.35 53.27
C TYR A 328 5.56 24.75 53.88
N THR A 329 4.79 25.67 53.30
CA THR A 329 4.65 27.03 53.84
C THR A 329 3.95 27.04 55.20
N THR A 330 2.92 26.22 55.38
CA THR A 330 2.25 26.08 56.69
C THR A 330 3.16 25.43 57.72
N TYR A 331 4.00 24.47 57.33
CA TYR A 331 5.02 23.85 58.18
C TYR A 331 6.07 24.88 58.64
N GLU A 332 6.62 25.68 57.72
CA GLU A 332 7.57 26.75 58.02
C GLU A 332 6.96 27.83 58.91
N CYS A 333 5.71 28.23 58.66
CA CYS A 333 5.00 29.19 59.52
C CYS A 333 4.72 28.64 60.93
N THR A 334 4.32 27.36 61.06
CA THR A 334 4.07 26.77 62.38
C THR A 334 5.35 26.52 63.18
N THR A 335 6.46 26.18 62.52
CA THR A 335 7.75 25.97 63.21
C THR A 335 8.43 27.29 63.55
N SER A 336 8.29 28.34 62.71
CA SER A 336 8.85 29.66 62.97
C SER A 336 8.04 30.48 63.98
N GLY A 337 6.77 30.15 64.19
CA GLY A 337 5.91 30.80 65.20
C GLY A 337 6.24 30.42 66.65
N GLY A 338 7.12 29.43 66.89
CA GLY A 338 7.45 28.91 68.22
C GLY A 338 8.47 29.72 69.03
N THR A 339 9.10 30.76 68.48
CA THR A 339 10.22 31.48 69.13
C THR A 339 9.93 32.95 69.44
N GLN A 340 8.71 33.29 69.86
CA GLN A 340 8.41 34.56 70.52
C GLN A 340 7.77 34.29 71.89
N LEU A 341 8.56 33.73 72.81
CA LEU A 341 8.28 33.79 74.24
C LEU A 341 8.39 35.25 74.68
N GLN A 342 7.23 35.89 74.75
CA GLN A 342 7.01 37.24 75.24
C GLN A 342 7.51 37.36 76.70
N LYS A 343 8.78 37.74 76.90
CA LYS A 343 9.29 38.20 78.19
C LYS A 343 8.66 39.56 78.49
N GLN A 344 7.63 39.59 79.34
CA GLN A 344 7.22 40.82 80.01
C GLN A 344 8.29 41.23 81.04
N PRO A 345 8.72 42.50 81.08
CA PRO A 345 9.27 43.08 82.29
C PRO A 345 8.19 43.85 83.08
N VAL A 346 8.10 43.48 84.36
CA VAL A 346 7.25 43.97 85.47
C VAL A 346 7.64 45.42 85.84
N PRO A 347 6.72 46.24 86.40
CA PRO A 347 6.87 47.70 86.50
C PRO A 347 7.76 48.12 87.68
N ILE A 348 8.39 49.29 87.56
CA ILE A 348 9.05 50.00 88.67
C ILE A 348 8.41 51.38 88.83
N ALA A 349 7.93 51.60 90.05
CA ALA A 349 7.38 52.84 90.58
C ALA A 349 8.46 53.90 90.79
N HIS A 350 8.09 55.17 90.64
CA HIS A 350 8.53 56.27 91.49
C HIS A 350 7.49 57.38 91.49
#